data_AF-A0A2S1SJ79-F1
#
_entry.id   AF-A0A2S1SJ79-F1
#
_cell.length_a   1.000
_cell.length_b   1.000
_cell.length_c   1.000
_cell.angle_alpha   90.00
_cell.angle_beta   90.00
_cell.angle_gamma   90.00
#
_symmetry.space_group_name_H-M   'P 1'
#
loop_
_entity.id
_entity.type
_entity.pdbx_description
1 polymer ?
#
loop_
_entity_poly.entity_id
_entity_poly.type
_entity_poly.pdbx_seq_one_letter_code
_entity_poly.pdbx_strand_id
1 'polypeptide(L)'
;MKNIILVSIFLLSCFIVTAQDSKIPKGNITLITGQNMEFTDLKFIDDKVKFTNLDTKSDFEYFLTAVKTIIDENGVIIYQKAQAKEEPKFTPQISVAPEHTPSPPLVEALQFKNIENIRKNGKKLTPEEIRTLLAQNAYALDAYNRGKKTAWWGNFTLGFGIGMFVGGAIINLSSSDEVDQDGNVKAKGSPAPLVIGIASALISIPLKVSGRKNVKEAISAYSENRTYAFKPEWRVVAGMSQAGIALRF
;
A
#
# COMPACT_ATOMS: atom_id res chain seq x y z
N MET A 1 -10.58 -33.70 -31.35
CA MET A 1 -11.57 -32.69 -30.92
C MET A 1 -11.99 -32.84 -29.44
N LYS A 2 -11.17 -33.42 -28.55
CA LYS A 2 -11.51 -33.60 -27.12
C LYS A 2 -10.74 -32.64 -26.19
N ASN A 3 -9.69 -31.98 -26.68
CA ASN A 3 -8.79 -31.15 -25.87
C ASN A 3 -9.13 -29.64 -25.92
N ILE A 4 -10.07 -29.22 -26.78
CA ILE A 4 -10.50 -27.81 -26.87
C ILE A 4 -11.65 -27.51 -25.88
N ILE A 5 -12.47 -28.52 -25.55
CA ILE A 5 -13.59 -28.37 -24.61
C ILE A 5 -13.11 -28.18 -23.17
N LEU A 6 -11.94 -28.73 -22.82
CA LEU A 6 -11.40 -28.68 -21.45
C LEU A 6 -10.77 -27.31 -21.11
N VAL A 7 -10.27 -26.58 -22.11
CA VAL A 7 -9.73 -25.21 -21.93
C VAL A 7 -10.87 -24.18 -21.79
N SER A 8 -12.02 -24.43 -22.41
CA SER A 8 -13.17 -23.51 -22.31
C SER A 8 -13.89 -23.58 -20.96
N ILE A 9 -13.83 -24.71 -20.24
CA ILE A 9 -14.45 -24.86 -18.91
C ILE A 9 -13.60 -24.19 -17.83
N PHE A 10 -12.28 -24.10 -17.99
CA PHE A 10 -11.41 -23.40 -17.03
C PHE A 10 -11.60 -21.86 -17.11
N LEU A 11 -11.86 -21.32 -18.31
CA LEU A 11 -12.10 -19.89 -18.52
C LEU A 11 -13.48 -19.40 -18.07
N LEU A 12 -14.46 -20.28 -17.92
CA LEU A 12 -15.82 -19.92 -17.46
C LEU A 12 -15.97 -19.86 -15.94
N SER A 13 -14.98 -20.36 -15.18
CA SER A 13 -15.06 -20.43 -13.71
C SER A 13 -14.65 -19.16 -12.96
N CYS A 14 -14.13 -18.13 -13.65
CA CYS A 14 -13.72 -16.86 -13.04
C CYS A 14 -14.81 -15.77 -12.96
N PHE A 15 -16.06 -16.04 -13.37
CA PHE A 15 -17.07 -14.97 -13.52
C PHE A 15 -18.30 -15.05 -12.61
N ILE A 16 -18.27 -15.85 -11.53
CA ILE A 16 -19.38 -15.85 -10.57
C ILE A 16 -18.88 -15.50 -9.17
N VAL A 17 -18.50 -14.23 -9.01
CA VAL A 17 -18.72 -13.53 -7.74
C VAL A 17 -19.78 -12.48 -8.03
N THR A 18 -21.05 -12.88 -7.89
CA THR A 18 -22.15 -11.93 -7.86
C THR A 18 -21.99 -11.11 -6.58
N ALA A 19 -21.38 -9.94 -6.70
CA ALA A 19 -21.51 -8.89 -5.71
C ALA A 19 -23.01 -8.58 -5.58
N GLN A 20 -23.56 -8.82 -4.39
CA GLN A 20 -24.86 -8.26 -4.03
C GLN A 20 -24.69 -6.74 -4.07
N ASP A 21 -25.16 -6.12 -5.14
CA ASP A 21 -25.15 -4.66 -5.35
C ASP A 21 -26.20 -4.05 -4.43
N SER A 22 -25.95 -4.07 -3.11
CA SER A 22 -26.73 -3.33 -2.13
C SER A 22 -26.41 -1.85 -2.35
N LYS A 23 -27.13 -1.22 -3.29
CA LYS A 23 -27.12 0.22 -3.47
C LYS A 23 -27.54 0.85 -2.15
N ILE A 24 -26.59 1.48 -1.47
CA ILE A 24 -26.88 2.27 -0.29
C ILE A 24 -27.31 3.65 -0.79
N PRO A 25 -28.56 4.06 -0.55
CA PRO A 25 -29.15 5.21 -1.23
C PRO A 25 -28.58 6.53 -0.72
N LYS A 26 -28.29 6.66 0.58
CA LYS A 26 -27.77 7.90 1.16
C LYS A 26 -26.98 7.63 2.45
N GLY A 27 -26.03 8.49 2.76
CA GLY A 27 -25.29 8.44 4.01
C GLY A 27 -24.22 9.53 4.14
N ASN A 28 -23.35 9.37 5.13
CA ASN A 28 -22.22 10.24 5.44
C ASN A 28 -20.90 9.48 5.33
N ILE A 29 -19.94 10.05 4.59
CA ILE A 29 -18.59 9.53 4.47
C ILE A 29 -17.58 10.50 5.09
N THR A 30 -16.79 9.99 6.03
CA THR A 30 -15.70 10.73 6.65
C THR A 30 -14.37 10.20 6.16
N LEU A 31 -13.53 11.07 5.62
CA LEU A 31 -12.18 10.76 5.21
C LEU A 31 -11.20 10.84 6.39
N ILE A 32 -10.02 10.25 6.23
CA ILE A 32 -8.94 10.31 7.23
C ILE A 32 -8.46 11.75 7.46
N THR A 33 -8.59 12.62 6.46
CA THR A 33 -8.30 14.05 6.58
C THR A 33 -9.27 14.79 7.51
N GLY A 34 -10.35 14.14 7.96
CA GLY A 34 -11.40 14.76 8.76
C GLY A 34 -12.52 15.40 7.93
N GLN A 35 -12.40 15.38 6.60
CA GLN A 35 -13.46 15.86 5.71
C GLN A 35 -14.67 14.93 5.80
N ASN A 36 -15.85 15.50 6.05
CA ASN A 36 -17.12 14.77 6.05
C ASN A 36 -17.95 15.22 4.84
N MET A 37 -18.60 14.27 4.18
CA MET A 37 -19.41 14.53 2.99
C MET A 37 -20.70 13.70 3.05
N GLU A 38 -21.81 14.34 2.71
CA GLU A 38 -23.05 13.62 2.43
C GLU A 38 -22.98 13.01 1.03
N PHE A 39 -23.42 11.76 0.91
CA PHE A 39 -23.39 11.05 -0.36
C PHE A 39 -24.74 10.41 -0.72
N THR A 40 -24.92 10.17 -2.01
CA THR A 40 -25.91 9.26 -2.60
C THR A 40 -25.19 8.23 -3.50
N ASP A 41 -25.86 7.14 -3.82
CA ASP A 41 -25.42 6.14 -4.80
C ASP A 41 -24.03 5.54 -4.48
N LEU A 42 -23.82 5.16 -3.22
CA LEU A 42 -22.57 4.54 -2.78
C LEU A 42 -22.39 3.16 -3.41
N LYS A 43 -21.21 2.94 -3.97
CA LYS A 43 -20.78 1.64 -4.53
C LYS A 43 -19.38 1.32 -4.06
N PHE A 44 -19.21 0.07 -3.64
CA PHE A 44 -17.89 -0.50 -3.39
C PHE A 44 -17.42 -1.19 -4.67
N ILE A 45 -16.28 -0.75 -5.19
CA ILE A 45 -15.65 -1.30 -6.38
C ILE A 45 -14.21 -1.64 -5.99
N ASP A 46 -13.93 -2.93 -5.81
CA ASP A 46 -12.64 -3.45 -5.35
C ASP A 46 -12.15 -2.80 -4.04
N ASP A 47 -11.07 -2.02 -4.10
CA ASP A 47 -10.45 -1.32 -2.97
C ASP A 47 -10.89 0.15 -2.87
N LYS A 48 -11.95 0.53 -3.59
CA LYS A 48 -12.45 1.89 -3.70
C LYS A 48 -13.92 1.99 -3.34
N VAL A 49 -14.28 3.21 -2.97
CA VAL A 49 -15.65 3.64 -2.80
C VAL A 49 -15.93 4.75 -3.81
N LYS A 50 -16.99 4.56 -4.59
CA LYS A 50 -17.53 5.58 -5.50
C LYS A 50 -18.86 6.05 -4.96
N PHE A 51 -19.11 7.36 -4.97
CA PHE A 51 -20.38 7.94 -4.56
C PHE A 51 -20.60 9.30 -5.22
N THR A 52 -21.83 9.78 -5.22
CA THR A 52 -22.17 11.13 -5.66
C THR A 52 -22.36 12.03 -4.45
N ASN A 53 -21.63 13.14 -4.37
CA ASN A 53 -21.74 14.09 -3.27
C ASN A 53 -23.05 14.88 -3.39
N LEU A 54 -23.79 15.01 -2.27
CA LEU A 54 -25.13 15.58 -2.30
C LEU A 54 -25.15 17.10 -2.51
N ASP A 55 -24.13 17.81 -2.03
CA ASP A 55 -24.02 19.28 -2.11
C ASP A 55 -23.60 19.73 -3.51
N THR A 56 -22.60 19.05 -4.07
CA THR A 56 -21.96 19.43 -5.34
C THR A 56 -22.53 18.71 -6.55
N LYS A 57 -23.32 17.65 -6.35
CA LYS A 57 -23.82 16.75 -7.40
C LYS A 57 -22.73 16.10 -8.27
N SER A 58 -21.49 16.08 -7.77
CA SER A 58 -20.34 15.51 -8.45
C SER A 58 -20.06 14.09 -7.97
N ASP A 59 -19.60 13.24 -8.88
CA ASP A 59 -19.10 11.90 -8.56
C ASP A 59 -17.70 11.98 -7.95
N PHE A 60 -17.51 11.27 -6.84
CA PHE A 60 -16.24 11.12 -6.15
C PHE A 60 -15.84 9.65 -6.05
N GLU A 61 -14.53 9.42 -6.14
CA GLU A 61 -13.93 8.11 -6.01
C GLU A 61 -12.76 8.20 -5.04
N TYR A 62 -12.79 7.38 -4.00
CA TYR A 62 -11.73 7.32 -2.99
C TYR A 62 -11.31 5.88 -2.75
N PHE A 63 -10.03 5.66 -2.50
CA PHE A 63 -9.56 4.39 -1.96
C PHE A 63 -10.12 4.19 -0.55
N LEU A 64 -10.54 2.97 -0.20
CA LEU A 64 -10.99 2.60 1.15
C LEU A 64 -9.94 2.91 2.22
N THR A 65 -8.66 2.92 1.84
CA THR A 65 -7.53 3.28 2.70
C THR A 65 -7.55 4.75 3.14
N ALA A 66 -8.21 5.64 2.39
CA ALA A 66 -8.38 7.06 2.66
C ALA A 66 -9.70 7.37 3.41
N VAL A 67 -10.59 6.39 3.54
CA VAL A 67 -11.87 6.51 4.22
C VAL A 67 -11.71 6.12 5.69
N LYS A 68 -12.21 6.96 6.59
CA LYS A 68 -12.24 6.72 8.04
C LYS A 68 -13.49 5.95 8.41
N THR A 69 -14.65 6.47 8.02
CA THR A 69 -15.97 5.88 8.33
C THR A 69 -16.98 6.17 7.22
N ILE A 70 -17.92 5.24 7.01
CA ILE A 70 -19.11 5.40 6.17
C ILE A 70 -20.30 4.99 7.03
N ILE A 71 -21.29 5.88 7.14
CA ILE A 71 -22.50 5.70 7.93
C ILE A 71 -23.68 5.90 6.99
N ASP A 72 -24.71 5.05 7.05
CA ASP A 72 -25.93 5.21 6.25
C ASP A 72 -26.86 6.30 6.83
N GLU A 73 -27.97 6.57 6.15
CA GLU A 73 -29.01 7.51 6.61
C GLU A 73 -29.63 7.13 7.96
N ASN A 74 -29.61 5.84 8.34
CA ASN A 74 -30.15 5.33 9.60
C ASN A 74 -29.12 5.35 10.75
N GLY A 75 -27.90 5.85 10.50
CA GLY A 75 -26.83 5.86 11.49
C GLY A 75 -26.08 4.54 11.63
N VAL A 76 -26.32 3.56 10.74
CA VAL A 76 -25.62 2.27 10.71
C VAL A 76 -24.25 2.44 10.07
N ILE A 77 -23.21 1.99 10.77
CA ILE A 77 -21.83 2.01 10.26
C ILE A 77 -21.67 0.92 9.21
N ILE A 78 -21.51 1.32 7.95
CA ILE A 78 -21.29 0.41 6.82
C ILE A 78 -19.81 0.05 6.69
N TYR A 79 -18.93 1.01 6.96
CA TYR A 79 -17.50 0.83 6.91
C TYR A 79 -16.85 1.67 8.00
N GLN A 80 -15.96 1.05 8.77
CA GLN A 80 -15.10 1.75 9.70
C GLN A 80 -13.71 1.15 9.57
N LYS A 81 -12.75 2.00 9.23
CA LYS A 81 -11.36 1.59 9.26
C LYS A 81 -11.05 1.25 10.72
N ALA A 82 -10.73 -0.02 10.98
CA ALA A 82 -10.32 -0.48 12.30
C ALA A 82 -9.21 0.45 12.79
N GLN A 83 -9.54 1.30 13.76
CA GLN A 83 -8.51 2.11 14.39
C GLN A 83 -7.60 1.10 15.09
N ALA A 84 -6.33 1.07 14.68
CA ALA A 84 -5.30 0.63 15.60
C ALA A 84 -5.49 1.52 16.83
N LYS A 85 -5.99 0.89 17.92
CA LYS A 85 -6.26 1.44 19.24
C LYS A 85 -5.37 2.66 19.46
N GLU A 86 -5.99 3.84 19.48
CA GLU A 86 -5.29 5.10 19.65
C GLU A 86 -4.37 4.97 20.87
N GLU A 87 -3.06 5.03 20.64
CA GLU A 87 -2.12 5.29 21.72
C GLU A 87 -2.53 6.61 22.37
N PRO A 88 -2.58 6.67 23.72
CA PRO A 88 -3.08 7.84 24.42
C PRO A 88 -2.31 9.08 23.99
N LYS A 89 -3.05 10.12 23.62
CA LYS A 89 -2.52 11.47 23.40
C LYS A 89 -1.75 11.88 24.65
N PHE A 90 -0.44 11.92 24.55
CA PHE A 90 0.44 12.42 25.59
C PHE A 90 0.28 13.95 25.65
N THR A 91 -0.60 14.43 26.54
CA THR A 91 -0.52 15.81 27.02
C THR A 91 0.82 15.94 27.74
N PRO A 92 1.65 16.95 27.45
CA PRO A 92 2.88 17.16 28.21
C PRO A 92 2.49 17.58 29.64
N GLN A 93 2.37 16.60 30.54
CA GLN A 93 2.44 16.86 31.96
C GLN A 93 3.91 17.15 32.28
N ILE A 94 4.16 18.36 32.77
CA ILE A 94 5.40 18.72 33.45
C ILE A 94 5.45 17.85 34.71
N SER A 95 5.98 16.63 34.58
CA SER A 95 6.27 15.76 35.71
C SER A 95 7.66 16.12 36.20
N VAL A 96 7.69 16.58 37.45
CA VAL A 96 8.89 16.78 38.26
C VAL A 96 9.80 15.55 38.14
N ALA A 97 11.09 15.80 37.95
CA ALA A 97 12.13 14.81 37.70
C ALA A 97 12.16 13.71 38.78
N PRO A 98 12.07 12.43 38.40
CA PRO A 98 12.63 11.35 39.20
C PRO A 98 14.12 11.25 38.89
N GLU A 99 14.86 11.51 39.95
CA GLU A 99 16.23 11.13 40.27
C GLU A 99 16.93 10.11 39.35
N HIS A 100 18.17 10.47 38.99
CA HIS A 100 19.13 9.75 38.16
C HIS A 100 19.16 8.23 38.43
N THR A 101 18.58 7.47 37.52
CA THR A 101 19.08 6.13 37.22
C THR A 101 20.17 6.29 36.16
N PRO A 102 21.37 5.70 36.31
CA PRO A 102 22.46 5.88 35.37
C PRO A 102 22.03 5.43 33.97
N SER A 103 22.08 6.38 33.03
CA SER A 103 21.85 6.14 31.61
C SER A 103 22.63 4.90 31.16
N PRO A 104 21.98 3.91 30.51
CA PRO A 104 22.68 2.85 29.83
C PRO A 104 23.72 3.48 28.88
N PRO A 105 24.92 2.89 28.74
CA PRO A 105 25.99 3.46 27.94
C PRO A 105 25.45 3.80 26.54
N LEU A 106 25.73 5.04 26.12
CA LEU A 106 25.27 5.67 24.88
C LEU A 106 25.64 4.76 23.71
N VAL A 107 24.72 3.88 23.30
CA VAL A 107 24.92 3.00 22.14
C VAL A 107 25.09 3.93 20.96
N GLU A 108 26.31 3.99 20.47
CA GLU A 108 26.78 4.93 19.47
C GLU A 108 25.80 4.99 18.28
N ALA A 109 25.04 6.09 18.22
CA ALA A 109 23.79 6.12 17.46
C ALA A 109 24.03 6.04 15.95
N LEU A 110 23.34 5.11 15.29
CA LEU A 110 23.31 5.01 13.84
C LEU A 110 22.62 6.25 13.25
N GLN A 111 23.29 6.93 12.32
CA GLN A 111 22.76 8.12 11.67
C GLN A 111 22.08 7.75 10.35
N PHE A 112 20.76 7.90 10.30
CA PHE A 112 19.98 7.71 9.08
C PHE A 112 19.97 8.99 8.23
N LYS A 113 20.60 8.98 7.04
CA LYS A 113 20.43 10.03 6.02
C LYS A 113 19.41 9.60 4.97
N ASN A 114 19.63 8.42 4.40
CA ASN A 114 18.71 7.76 3.47
C ASN A 114 18.92 6.23 3.49
N ILE A 115 18.14 5.48 2.72
CA ILE A 115 18.18 4.00 2.68
C ILE A 115 19.56 3.44 2.26
N GLU A 116 20.34 4.20 1.52
CA GLU A 116 21.67 3.81 1.02
C GLU A 116 22.81 4.48 1.79
N ASN A 117 22.50 5.37 2.71
CA ASN A 117 23.47 6.18 3.45
C ASN A 117 23.04 6.19 4.92
N ILE A 118 23.37 5.07 5.57
CA ILE A 118 23.33 4.92 7.01
C ILE A 118 24.77 4.98 7.47
N ARG A 119 25.05 5.81 8.48
CA ARG A 119 26.41 6.05 8.96
C ARG A 119 26.56 5.67 10.41
N LYS A 120 27.75 5.18 10.76
CA LYS A 120 28.24 5.07 12.13
C LYS A 120 29.57 5.80 12.19
N ASN A 121 29.71 6.76 13.09
CA ASN A 121 30.93 7.57 13.26
C ASN A 121 31.41 8.25 11.98
N GLY A 122 30.46 8.78 11.20
CA GLY A 122 30.76 9.42 9.91
C GLY A 122 31.06 8.45 8.76
N LYS A 123 31.38 7.18 9.03
CA LYS A 123 31.59 6.14 8.02
C LYS A 123 30.25 5.62 7.50
N LYS A 124 30.09 5.58 6.18
CA LYS A 124 28.96 4.92 5.51
C LYS A 124 29.07 3.41 5.72
N LEU A 125 28.01 2.81 6.24
CA LEU A 125 27.91 1.37 6.43
C LEU A 125 27.36 0.70 5.17
N THR A 126 27.84 -0.53 4.94
CA THR A 126 27.30 -1.46 3.96
C THR A 126 26.02 -2.11 4.48
N PRO A 127 25.15 -2.63 3.58
CA PRO A 127 23.95 -3.35 4.01
C PRO A 127 24.24 -4.52 4.94
N GLU A 128 25.34 -5.25 4.74
CA GLU A 128 25.72 -6.37 5.59
C GLU A 128 26.21 -5.91 6.96
N GLU A 129 27.05 -4.88 7.04
CA GLU A 129 27.45 -4.28 8.32
C GLU A 129 26.23 -3.81 9.12
N ILE A 130 25.23 -3.22 8.45
CA ILE A 130 23.99 -2.81 9.10
C ILE A 130 23.21 -4.03 9.62
N ARG A 131 23.06 -5.09 8.83
CA ARG A 131 22.37 -6.32 9.30
C ARG A 131 23.07 -6.94 10.49
N THR A 132 24.40 -7.00 10.47
CA THR A 132 25.19 -7.53 11.59
C THR A 132 24.99 -6.71 12.86
N LEU A 133 24.94 -5.38 12.75
CA LEU A 133 24.63 -4.50 13.90
C LEU A 133 23.19 -4.71 14.40
N LEU A 134 22.23 -4.81 13.48
CA LEU A 134 20.82 -5.00 13.82
C LEU A 134 20.49 -6.42 14.27
N ALA A 135 21.37 -7.41 14.10
CA ALA A 135 21.12 -8.82 14.42
C ALA A 135 20.78 -9.05 15.91
N GLN A 136 21.26 -8.17 16.79
CA GLN A 136 20.95 -8.20 18.22
C GLN A 136 19.51 -7.79 18.53
N ASN A 137 18.83 -7.11 17.59
CA ASN A 137 17.45 -6.68 17.71
C ASN A 137 16.64 -7.20 16.51
N ALA A 138 15.97 -8.34 16.71
CA ALA A 138 15.20 -9.00 15.67
C ALA A 138 14.12 -8.09 15.05
N TYR A 139 13.50 -7.19 15.83
CA TYR A 139 12.53 -6.22 15.31
C TYR A 139 13.19 -5.22 14.35
N ALA A 140 14.32 -4.66 14.76
CA ALA A 140 15.06 -3.71 13.94
C ALA A 140 15.59 -4.37 12.66
N LEU A 141 16.11 -5.60 12.74
CA LEU A 141 16.57 -6.36 11.59
C LEU A 141 15.43 -6.64 10.59
N ASP A 142 14.28 -7.07 11.07
CA ASP A 142 13.11 -7.36 10.25
C ASP A 142 12.54 -6.10 9.58
N ALA A 143 12.36 -5.01 10.35
CA ALA A 143 11.97 -3.71 9.80
C ALA A 143 12.95 -3.21 8.73
N TYR A 144 14.26 -3.38 8.94
CA TYR A 144 15.29 -3.03 7.96
C TYR A 144 15.16 -3.86 6.67
N ASN A 145 15.04 -5.18 6.79
CA ASN A 145 14.92 -6.09 5.65
C ASN A 145 13.64 -5.84 4.86
N ARG A 146 12.50 -5.67 5.53
CA ARG A 146 11.24 -5.23 4.90
C ARG A 146 11.43 -3.90 4.19
N GLY A 147 12.01 -2.92 4.85
CA GLY A 147 12.25 -1.59 4.26
C GLY A 147 13.11 -1.65 3.00
N LYS A 148 14.21 -2.41 3.00
CA LYS A 148 15.07 -2.63 1.83
C LYS A 148 14.32 -3.34 0.70
N LYS A 149 13.56 -4.38 1.02
CA LYS A 149 12.77 -5.14 0.02
C LYS A 149 11.69 -4.26 -0.62
N THR A 150 10.93 -3.51 0.18
CA THR A 150 9.89 -2.59 -0.32
C THR A 150 10.49 -1.47 -1.16
N ALA A 151 11.63 -0.89 -0.74
CA ALA A 151 12.33 0.12 -1.53
C ALA A 151 12.86 -0.43 -2.85
N TRP A 152 13.38 -1.66 -2.86
CA TRP A 152 13.80 -2.35 -4.07
C TRP A 152 12.63 -2.56 -5.04
N TRP A 153 11.48 -3.06 -4.54
CA TRP A 153 10.26 -3.17 -5.34
C TRP A 153 9.79 -1.82 -5.88
N GLY A 154 9.82 -0.77 -5.07
CA GLY A 154 9.51 0.58 -5.53
C GLY A 154 10.44 1.06 -6.66
N ASN A 155 11.75 0.80 -6.57
CA ASN A 155 12.69 1.11 -7.65
C ASN A 155 12.42 0.29 -8.91
N PHE A 156 12.20 -1.03 -8.75
CA PHE A 156 11.90 -1.93 -9.86
C PHE A 156 10.61 -1.52 -10.57
N THR A 157 9.51 -1.33 -9.84
CA THR A 157 8.20 -0.94 -10.40
C THR A 157 8.26 0.42 -11.07
N LEU A 158 9.02 1.38 -10.53
CA LEU A 158 9.24 2.67 -11.20
C LEU A 158 9.99 2.50 -12.52
N GLY A 159 11.10 1.74 -12.52
CA GLY A 159 11.89 1.48 -13.72
C GLY A 159 11.09 0.73 -14.79
N PHE A 160 10.32 -0.28 -14.36
CA PHE A 160 9.38 -1.00 -15.21
C PHE A 160 8.32 -0.05 -15.80
N GLY A 161 7.73 0.80 -14.95
CA GLY A 161 6.72 1.77 -15.38
C GLY A 161 7.25 2.76 -16.43
N ILE A 162 8.43 3.34 -16.18
CA ILE A 162 9.09 4.24 -17.14
C ILE A 162 9.42 3.49 -18.44
N GLY A 163 9.95 2.27 -18.37
CA GLY A 163 10.26 1.46 -19.54
C GLY A 163 9.03 1.16 -20.39
N MET A 164 7.92 0.76 -19.75
CA MET A 164 6.65 0.50 -20.43
C MET A 164 6.03 1.76 -21.02
N PHE A 165 6.14 2.90 -20.32
CA PHE A 165 5.66 4.18 -20.82
C PHE A 165 6.41 4.62 -22.09
N VAL A 166 7.75 4.65 -22.02
CA VAL A 166 8.59 5.07 -23.17
C VAL A 166 8.47 4.07 -24.32
N GLY A 167 8.54 2.76 -24.03
CA GLY A 167 8.36 1.72 -25.04
C GLY A 167 6.98 1.75 -25.68
N GLY A 168 5.93 1.95 -24.87
CA GLY A 168 4.56 2.12 -25.34
C GLY A 168 4.38 3.37 -26.20
N ALA A 169 5.00 4.48 -25.84
CA ALA A 169 4.99 5.70 -26.65
C ALA A 169 5.66 5.46 -28.01
N ILE A 170 6.85 4.84 -28.04
CA ILE A 170 7.54 4.52 -29.29
C ILE A 170 6.70 3.59 -30.16
N ILE A 171 6.13 2.52 -29.61
CA ILE A 171 5.28 1.57 -30.35
C ILE A 171 4.04 2.26 -30.92
N ASN A 172 3.37 3.12 -30.16
CA ASN A 172 2.20 3.85 -30.64
C ASN A 172 2.56 4.92 -31.69
N LEU A 173 3.73 5.56 -31.59
CA LEU A 173 4.20 6.51 -32.62
C LEU A 173 4.70 5.80 -33.89
N SER A 174 5.29 4.62 -33.77
CA SER A 174 5.87 3.87 -34.89
C SER A 174 4.86 3.01 -35.64
N SER A 175 3.66 2.84 -35.10
CA SER A 175 2.62 2.05 -35.71
C SER A 175 1.81 2.95 -36.65
N SER A 176 2.03 2.80 -37.96
CA SER A 176 1.20 3.45 -38.97
C SER A 176 -0.13 2.71 -39.09
N ASP A 177 -1.20 3.48 -39.25
CA ASP A 177 -2.54 2.94 -39.47
C ASP A 177 -2.55 2.05 -40.72
N GLU A 178 -3.14 0.88 -40.59
CA GLU A 178 -3.26 -0.08 -41.69
C GLU A 178 -4.65 0.10 -42.31
N VAL A 179 -4.67 0.48 -43.60
CA VAL A 179 -5.90 0.54 -44.38
C VAL A 179 -6.18 -0.87 -44.87
N ASP A 180 -7.31 -1.44 -44.47
CA ASP A 180 -7.72 -2.76 -44.98
C ASP A 180 -8.21 -2.67 -46.44
N GLN A 181 -8.38 -3.83 -47.09
CA GLN A 181 -8.82 -3.90 -48.49
C GLN A 181 -10.20 -3.27 -48.73
N ASP A 182 -10.99 -3.04 -47.67
CA ASP A 182 -12.31 -2.41 -47.70
C ASP A 182 -12.24 -0.89 -47.41
N GLY A 183 -11.03 -0.32 -47.28
CA GLY A 183 -10.81 1.11 -47.04
C GLY A 183 -10.98 1.55 -45.59
N ASN A 184 -11.15 0.62 -44.65
CA ASN A 184 -11.24 0.96 -43.22
C ASN A 184 -9.85 1.13 -42.62
N VAL A 185 -9.68 2.21 -41.87
CA VAL A 185 -8.47 2.51 -41.12
C VAL A 185 -8.49 1.71 -39.82
N LYS A 186 -7.61 0.72 -39.66
CA LYS A 186 -7.38 0.04 -38.39
C LYS A 186 -6.21 0.70 -37.68
N ALA A 187 -6.51 1.32 -36.54
CA ALA A 187 -5.50 1.85 -35.63
C ALA A 187 -4.53 0.74 -35.24
N LYS A 188 -3.27 0.89 -35.64
CA LYS A 188 -2.22 -0.05 -35.28
C LYS A 188 -1.53 0.56 -34.06
N GLY A 189 -1.63 -0.10 -32.91
CA GLY A 189 -1.12 0.44 -31.64
C GLY A 189 -2.05 0.13 -30.49
N SER A 190 -1.48 -0.19 -29.33
CA SER A 190 -2.25 -0.38 -28.10
C SER A 190 -1.81 0.65 -27.07
N PRO A 191 -2.75 1.39 -26.44
CA PRO A 191 -2.41 2.28 -25.33
C PRO A 191 -2.04 1.50 -24.05
N ALA A 192 -2.25 0.17 -24.02
CA ALA A 192 -2.07 -0.64 -22.82
C ALA A 192 -0.67 -0.52 -22.19
N PRO A 193 0.45 -0.58 -22.94
CA PRO A 193 1.77 -0.43 -22.32
C PRO A 193 1.99 0.96 -21.70
N LEU A 194 1.43 2.01 -22.30
CA LEU A 194 1.52 3.37 -21.80
C LEU A 194 0.71 3.53 -20.50
N VAL A 195 -0.52 3.02 -20.47
CA VAL A 195 -1.38 3.02 -19.27
C VAL A 195 -0.75 2.20 -18.14
N ILE A 196 -0.26 1.00 -18.42
CA ILE A 196 0.45 0.15 -17.45
C ILE A 196 1.70 0.86 -16.92
N GLY A 197 2.42 1.56 -17.80
CA GLY A 197 3.60 2.34 -17.45
C GLY A 197 3.29 3.42 -16.41
N ILE A 198 2.27 4.24 -16.67
CA ILE A 198 1.82 5.30 -15.75
C ILE A 198 1.34 4.71 -14.42
N ALA A 199 0.46 3.71 -14.47
CA ALA A 199 -0.10 3.10 -13.26
C ALA A 199 1.01 2.51 -12.36
N SER A 200 1.98 1.82 -12.95
CA SER A 200 3.13 1.27 -12.23
C SER A 200 3.99 2.37 -11.59
N ALA A 201 4.26 3.45 -12.31
CA ALA A 201 5.02 4.58 -11.79
C ALA A 201 4.32 5.23 -10.58
N LEU A 202 2.99 5.39 -10.61
CA LEU A 202 2.23 5.95 -9.49
C LEU A 202 2.28 5.05 -8.25
N ILE A 203 2.12 3.72 -8.42
CA ILE A 203 2.21 2.73 -7.33
C ILE A 203 3.61 2.70 -6.70
N SER A 204 4.65 3.06 -7.45
CA SER A 204 6.03 3.02 -6.95
C SER A 204 6.32 4.04 -5.83
N ILE A 205 5.61 5.18 -5.81
CA ILE A 205 5.82 6.27 -4.84
C ILE A 205 5.52 5.81 -3.41
N PRO A 206 4.32 5.28 -3.07
CA PRO A 206 4.03 4.83 -1.72
C PRO A 206 4.96 3.69 -1.29
N LEU A 207 5.37 2.80 -2.20
CA LEU A 207 6.35 1.75 -1.91
C LEU A 207 7.71 2.34 -1.47
N LYS A 208 8.23 3.33 -2.21
CA LYS A 208 9.48 4.02 -1.84
C LYS A 208 9.40 4.72 -0.49
N VAL A 209 8.29 5.44 -0.25
CA VAL A 209 8.07 6.16 1.01
C VAL A 209 7.98 5.17 2.17
N SER A 210 7.22 4.08 2.01
CA SER A 210 7.10 3.00 3.01
C SER A 210 8.45 2.34 3.29
N GLY A 211 9.20 1.99 2.25
CA GLY A 211 10.54 1.42 2.40
C GLY A 211 11.48 2.33 3.21
N ARG A 212 11.45 3.65 2.95
CA ARG A 212 12.24 4.63 3.71
C ARG A 212 11.81 4.71 5.18
N LYS A 213 10.50 4.70 5.44
CA LYS A 213 9.96 4.73 6.80
C LYS A 213 10.40 3.50 7.60
N ASN A 214 10.27 2.30 7.04
CA ASN A 214 10.65 1.05 7.70
C ASN A 214 12.15 1.00 8.03
N VAL A 215 13.03 1.48 7.14
CA VAL A 215 14.47 1.55 7.43
C VAL A 215 14.76 2.59 8.52
N LYS A 216 14.12 3.76 8.48
CA LYS A 216 14.29 4.77 9.53
C LYS A 216 13.83 4.24 10.90
N GLU A 217 12.70 3.54 10.93
CA GLU A 217 12.15 2.90 12.12
C GLU A 217 13.10 1.82 12.66
N ALA A 218 13.68 0.98 11.80
CA ALA A 218 14.69 0.00 12.21
C ALA A 218 15.89 0.64 12.93
N ILE A 219 16.41 1.73 12.37
CA ILE A 219 17.55 2.44 12.95
C ILE A 219 17.19 3.05 14.31
N SER A 220 16.02 3.67 14.42
CA SER A 220 15.53 4.22 15.69
C SER A 220 15.24 3.13 16.73
N ALA A 221 14.65 2.00 16.32
CA ALA A 221 14.39 0.87 17.21
C ALA A 221 15.68 0.26 17.76
N TYR A 222 16.73 0.19 16.95
CA TYR A 222 18.06 -0.24 17.40
C TYR A 222 18.65 0.74 18.43
N SER A 223 18.64 2.04 18.16
CA SER A 223 19.18 3.05 19.08
C SER A 223 18.43 3.14 20.40
N GLU A 224 17.14 2.85 20.40
CA GLU A 224 16.28 2.91 21.59
C GLU A 224 16.17 1.55 22.30
N ASN A 225 16.90 0.52 21.85
CA ASN A 225 16.75 -0.87 22.31
C ASN A 225 15.27 -1.33 22.33
N ARG A 226 14.45 -0.83 21.39
CA ARG A 226 13.05 -1.24 21.27
C ARG A 226 12.99 -2.69 20.82
N THR A 227 12.59 -3.56 21.72
CA THR A 227 12.19 -4.93 21.42
C THR A 227 10.77 -4.95 20.86
N TYR A 228 10.31 -6.10 20.34
CA TYR A 228 8.96 -6.25 19.81
C TYR A 228 7.92 -5.74 20.82
N ALA A 229 7.30 -4.60 20.56
CA ALA A 229 5.93 -4.40 20.99
C ALA A 229 5.09 -5.39 20.17
N PHE A 230 4.48 -6.36 20.85
CA PHE A 230 3.64 -7.39 20.24
C PHE A 230 2.69 -6.77 19.21
N LYS A 231 2.93 -7.05 17.92
CA LYS A 231 2.07 -6.65 16.79
C LYS A 231 1.55 -7.93 16.13
N PRO A 232 0.37 -8.44 16.53
CA PRO A 232 -0.17 -9.65 15.93
C PRO A 232 -0.44 -9.41 14.44
N GLU A 233 0.24 -10.17 13.57
CA GLU A 233 -0.09 -10.21 12.13
C GLU A 233 -1.21 -11.23 11.93
N TRP A 234 -2.40 -10.71 11.60
CA TRP A 234 -3.55 -11.52 11.20
C TRP A 234 -3.45 -11.81 9.71
N ARG A 235 -3.36 -13.08 9.32
CA ARG A 235 -3.44 -13.48 7.91
C ARG A 235 -4.63 -14.40 7.70
N VAL A 236 -5.38 -14.14 6.65
CA VAL A 236 -6.38 -15.08 6.15
C VAL A 236 -5.63 -16.14 5.33
N VAL A 237 -5.73 -17.40 5.74
CA VAL A 237 -5.12 -18.54 5.05
C VAL A 237 -6.24 -19.36 4.45
N ALA A 238 -6.29 -19.44 3.12
CA ALA A 238 -7.21 -20.31 2.41
C ALA A 238 -6.49 -21.61 2.03
N GLY A 239 -6.90 -22.73 2.62
CA GLY A 239 -6.49 -24.08 2.22
C GLY A 239 -7.56 -24.76 1.36
N MET A 240 -7.21 -25.90 0.72
CA MET A 240 -8.11 -26.68 -0.15
C MET A 240 -9.42 -27.16 0.52
N SER A 241 -9.55 -27.03 1.84
CA SER A 241 -10.72 -27.48 2.60
C SER A 241 -11.43 -26.36 3.36
N GLN A 242 -10.73 -25.32 3.86
CA GLN A 242 -11.33 -24.24 4.64
C GLN A 242 -10.49 -22.94 4.57
N ALA A 243 -11.16 -21.80 4.73
CA ALA A 243 -10.51 -20.52 5.03
C ALA A 243 -10.40 -20.36 6.56
N GLY A 244 -9.19 -20.13 7.06
CA GLY A 244 -8.91 -19.91 8.48
C GLY A 244 -8.15 -18.61 8.71
N ILE A 245 -8.12 -18.16 9.96
CA ILE A 245 -7.29 -17.04 10.41
C ILE A 245 -6.05 -17.62 11.08
N ALA A 246 -4.87 -17.37 10.52
CA ALA A 246 -3.62 -17.76 11.13
C ALA A 246 -3.04 -16.58 11.92
N LEU A 247 -2.74 -16.83 13.19
CA LEU A 247 -1.90 -15.98 14.00
C LEU A 247 -0.46 -16.45 13.87
N ARG A 248 0.45 -15.55 13.49
CA ARG A 248 1.89 -15.85 13.46
C ARG A 248 2.56 -15.19 14.66
N PHE A 249 3.26 -16.00 15.44
CA PHE A 249 4.10 -15.60 16.57
C PHE A 249 5.50 -15.22 16.08
#